data_AF-A0A1E7KD43-F1
#
_entry.id   AF-A0A1E7KD43-F1
#
_cell.length_a   1.000
_cell.length_b   1.000
_cell.length_c   1.000
_cell.angle_alpha   90.00
_cell.angle_beta   90.00
_cell.angle_gamma   90.00
#
_symmetry.space_group_name_H-M   'P 1'
#
loop_
_entity.id
_entity.type
_entity.pdbx_description
1 polymer ?
#
loop_
_entity_poly.entity_id
_entity_poly.type
_entity_poly.pdbx_seq_one_letter_code
_entity_poly.pdbx_strand_id
1 'polypeptide(L)'
;MQWKTVLRDADLSRLQRETDEKVTEVLRLRTASGRTVGQQLPKLLRSVHASVVALGAVAEEVSRFSPSHTSAAERRLGTDLARANRSEARALFACLEQGWAESAWSAVRKYALAAQAAGKTLEAATRTDHADPPYEDVYQRTLGVSAAQVGSGSGVASRERLFAAWAEAPQMLDHRLLRSMRHLIDDSLPLTVILLHHLAVLAISDRPLVTHRAALLGGDLVTSHLKSDPELTCSVMTRHVAREPEMVSAHRGQIAYLDTYYQEEYQEEKARAVMDLHRAVLESDVRRTAVVVLELLGRTVPQGAPLATVRDLLAAQDGQPLCKLLASTIRSEWRNASAHEDFRWDPVNGTLLLGGRPADLDEVLDAALRARAICRGFEHGVAVAYAQNASLVIRGATDSNYVGRDLSILQAAGEARFPVLDIRRRGSLVRLDVPDLSVESLREAFRAIIRAAIADPSVESWERRQTSPDRPLLHVDRTGTRAGLQVAEPLWDTADPLPFAALPLLANAMTNAREPTETTESAVLCPAAAHVLGERDRLSPTLAQGDPAAKEELISTTKLISVGAKAAAHLMKGASHRKLLVFTQVLAGECHQLKSAPPYALVHEFMAAYRALRRHGPPHLPWITGLRDSAV
;
A
#
# COMPACT_ATOMS: atom_id res chain seq x y z
N MET A 1 -10.74 -15.17 -6.53
CA MET A 1 -9.43 -15.07 -7.21
C MET A 1 -8.26 -15.30 -6.26
N GLN A 2 -8.09 -14.52 -5.17
CA GLN A 2 -6.98 -14.69 -4.20
C GLN A 2 -6.81 -16.13 -3.71
N TRP A 3 -7.90 -16.85 -3.41
CA TRP A 3 -7.85 -18.29 -3.06
C TRP A 3 -7.26 -19.18 -4.15
N LYS A 4 -7.66 -18.98 -5.41
CA LYS A 4 -7.15 -19.76 -6.54
C LYS A 4 -5.68 -19.42 -6.80
N THR A 5 -5.30 -18.16 -6.68
CA THR A 5 -3.89 -17.72 -6.72
C THR A 5 -3.11 -18.37 -5.57
N VAL A 6 -3.64 -18.40 -4.35
CA VAL A 6 -3.05 -19.15 -3.22
C VAL A 6 -2.88 -20.64 -3.55
N LEU A 7 -3.88 -21.29 -4.15
CA LEU A 7 -3.78 -22.70 -4.54
C LEU A 7 -2.73 -22.93 -5.64
N ARG A 8 -2.61 -22.01 -6.62
CA ARG A 8 -1.58 -22.05 -7.67
C ARG A 8 -0.18 -21.83 -7.08
N ASP A 9 -0.02 -20.80 -6.24
CA ASP A 9 1.23 -20.49 -5.53
C ASP A 9 1.67 -21.62 -4.60
N ALA A 10 0.72 -22.30 -3.97
CA ALA A 10 0.99 -23.41 -3.06
C ALA A 10 1.57 -24.63 -3.78
N ASP A 11 1.24 -24.78 -5.06
CA ASP A 11 1.61 -25.91 -5.92
C ASP A 11 1.45 -27.27 -5.21
N LEU A 12 0.33 -27.40 -4.48
CA LEU A 12 -0.02 -28.60 -3.73
C LEU A 12 -0.08 -29.83 -4.65
N SER A 13 -0.36 -29.64 -5.94
CA SER A 13 -0.35 -30.70 -6.96
C SER A 13 1.06 -31.21 -7.27
N ARG A 14 2.09 -30.34 -7.30
CA ARG A 14 3.48 -30.82 -7.39
C ARG A 14 3.91 -31.54 -6.12
N LEU A 15 3.57 -31.02 -4.94
CA LEU A 15 3.89 -31.70 -3.67
C LEU A 15 3.20 -33.06 -3.57
N GLN A 16 2.00 -33.20 -4.13
CA GLN A 16 1.34 -34.49 -4.29
C GLN A 16 2.16 -35.44 -5.17
N ARG A 17 2.54 -35.00 -6.37
CA ARG A 17 3.33 -35.80 -7.32
C ARG A 17 4.67 -36.24 -6.71
N GLU A 18 5.39 -35.34 -6.04
CA GLU A 18 6.63 -35.67 -5.33
C GLU A 18 6.41 -36.72 -4.23
N THR A 19 5.26 -36.66 -3.54
CA THR A 19 4.89 -37.65 -2.52
C THR A 19 4.55 -39.00 -3.17
N ASP A 20 3.76 -39.00 -4.25
CA ASP A 20 3.42 -40.20 -5.03
C ASP A 20 4.67 -40.89 -5.62
N GLU A 21 5.64 -40.11 -6.11
CA GLU A 21 6.92 -40.61 -6.62
C GLU A 21 7.72 -41.30 -5.52
N LYS A 22 7.85 -40.67 -4.34
CA LYS A 22 8.56 -41.26 -3.19
C LYS A 22 7.87 -42.52 -2.68
N VAL A 23 6.54 -42.54 -2.63
CA VAL A 23 5.77 -43.76 -2.30
C VAL A 23 6.05 -44.83 -3.35
N THR A 24 6.03 -44.49 -4.64
CA THR A 24 6.35 -45.41 -5.74
C THR A 24 7.76 -45.98 -5.65
N GLU A 25 8.75 -45.20 -5.24
CA GLU A 25 10.11 -45.69 -4.98
C GLU A 25 10.15 -46.72 -3.85
N VAL A 26 9.37 -46.52 -2.78
CA VAL A 26 9.19 -47.54 -1.73
C VAL A 26 8.56 -48.80 -2.33
N LEU A 27 7.58 -48.68 -3.23
CA LEU A 27 6.96 -49.86 -3.88
C LEU A 27 7.95 -50.67 -4.70
N ARG A 28 8.87 -50.00 -5.39
CA ARG A 28 9.91 -50.65 -6.21
C ARG A 28 10.85 -51.51 -5.37
N LEU A 29 10.98 -51.24 -4.07
CA LEU A 29 11.78 -52.08 -3.17
C LEU A 29 11.16 -53.45 -2.88
N ARG A 30 9.86 -53.65 -3.14
CA ARG A 30 9.19 -54.93 -2.91
C ARG A 30 9.80 -56.08 -3.70
N THR A 31 10.32 -55.81 -4.89
CA THR A 31 10.95 -56.79 -5.77
C THR A 31 12.49 -56.75 -5.69
N ALA A 32 13.05 -55.91 -4.81
CA ALA A 32 14.49 -55.74 -4.66
C ALA A 32 15.10 -56.77 -3.71
N SER A 33 16.42 -56.98 -3.80
CA SER A 33 17.15 -57.86 -2.88
C SER A 33 17.12 -57.33 -1.44
N GLY A 34 17.13 -58.22 -0.45
CA GLY A 34 17.09 -57.82 0.98
C GLY A 34 18.19 -56.84 1.39
N ARG A 35 19.38 -56.93 0.77
CA ARG A 35 20.49 -55.98 0.97
C ARG A 35 20.15 -54.57 0.49
N THR A 36 19.52 -54.46 -0.69
CA THR A 36 19.05 -53.18 -1.26
C THR A 36 17.94 -52.58 -0.41
N VAL A 37 16.97 -53.40 0.02
CA VAL A 37 15.88 -52.99 0.89
C VAL A 37 16.41 -52.42 2.20
N GLY A 38 17.31 -53.14 2.89
CA GLY A 38 17.90 -52.68 4.16
C GLY A 38 18.68 -51.36 4.07
N GLN A 39 19.29 -51.06 2.91
CA GLN A 39 20.03 -49.81 2.71
C GLN A 39 19.15 -48.62 2.32
N GLN A 40 18.14 -48.85 1.47
CA GLN A 40 17.35 -47.77 0.85
C GLN A 40 16.08 -47.45 1.62
N LEU A 41 15.40 -48.46 2.20
CA LEU A 41 14.11 -48.28 2.85
C LEU A 41 14.14 -47.21 3.96
N PRO A 42 15.12 -47.18 4.90
CA PRO A 42 15.13 -46.15 5.95
C PRO A 42 15.32 -44.71 5.43
N LYS A 43 15.97 -44.53 4.26
CA LYS A 43 16.12 -43.22 3.63
C LYS A 43 14.82 -42.80 2.94
N LEU A 44 14.19 -43.72 2.21
CA LEU A 44 12.91 -43.46 1.53
C LEU A 44 11.77 -43.19 2.51
N LEU A 45 11.68 -43.93 3.63
CA LEU A 45 10.65 -43.67 4.64
C LEU A 45 10.80 -42.29 5.30
N ARG A 46 12.04 -41.86 5.58
CA ARG A 46 12.30 -40.49 6.04
C ARG A 46 11.91 -39.45 4.98
N SER A 47 12.19 -39.73 3.71
CA SER A 47 11.81 -38.87 2.58
C SER A 47 10.29 -38.75 2.41
N VAL A 48 9.54 -39.86 2.49
CA VAL A 48 8.07 -39.90 2.46
C VAL A 48 7.50 -39.13 3.64
N HIS A 49 7.99 -39.39 4.86
CA HIS A 49 7.55 -38.66 6.05
C HIS A 49 7.76 -37.14 5.89
N ALA A 50 8.95 -36.71 5.46
CA ALA A 50 9.25 -35.30 5.20
C ALA A 50 8.32 -34.69 4.14
N SER A 51 8.04 -35.42 3.06
CA SER A 51 7.13 -35.00 1.98
C SER A 51 5.71 -34.76 2.49
N VAL A 52 5.18 -35.70 3.26
CA VAL A 52 3.82 -35.63 3.83
C VAL A 52 3.70 -34.51 4.86
N VAL A 53 4.74 -34.30 5.68
CA VAL A 53 4.79 -33.18 6.63
C VAL A 53 4.82 -31.84 5.88
N ALA A 54 5.63 -31.73 4.82
CA ALA A 54 5.70 -30.51 4.00
C ALA A 54 4.37 -30.20 3.32
N LEU A 55 3.73 -31.20 2.68
CA LEU A 55 2.42 -31.06 2.06
C LEU A 55 1.37 -30.64 3.09
N GLY A 56 1.37 -31.26 4.28
CA GLY A 56 0.47 -30.93 5.37
C GLY A 56 0.61 -29.49 5.86
N ALA A 57 1.84 -29.00 6.00
CA ALA A 57 2.11 -27.61 6.41
C ALA A 57 1.60 -26.61 5.37
N VAL A 58 1.88 -26.84 4.07
CA VAL A 58 1.40 -25.96 2.99
C VAL A 58 -0.13 -25.98 2.91
N ALA A 59 -0.76 -27.14 3.08
CA ALA A 59 -2.21 -27.25 3.09
C ALA A 59 -2.86 -26.50 4.26
N GLU A 60 -2.24 -26.53 5.44
CA GLU A 60 -2.69 -25.75 6.60
C GLU A 60 -2.59 -24.25 6.33
N GLU A 61 -1.46 -23.79 5.79
CA GLU A 61 -1.30 -22.37 5.44
C GLU A 61 -2.34 -21.91 4.42
N VAL A 62 -2.53 -22.70 3.37
CA VAL A 62 -3.58 -22.51 2.36
C VAL A 62 -4.93 -22.34 3.07
N SER A 63 -5.31 -23.23 4.00
CA SER A 63 -6.60 -23.11 4.70
C SER A 63 -6.87 -21.76 5.40
N ARG A 64 -5.82 -20.99 5.78
CA ARG A 64 -5.94 -19.65 6.39
C ARG A 64 -6.47 -18.59 5.41
N PHE A 65 -6.34 -18.81 4.11
CA PHE A 65 -6.76 -17.89 3.04
C PHE A 65 -8.11 -18.23 2.41
N SER A 66 -8.80 -19.25 2.93
CA SER A 66 -10.09 -19.68 2.38
C SER A 66 -11.16 -18.58 2.55
N PRO A 67 -11.69 -18.00 1.46
CA PRO A 67 -12.67 -16.93 1.55
C PRO A 67 -13.98 -17.43 2.15
N SER A 68 -14.75 -16.54 2.79
CA SER A 68 -16.04 -16.93 3.37
C SER A 68 -17.11 -17.33 2.34
N HIS A 69 -16.95 -16.91 1.09
CA HIS A 69 -17.91 -17.14 0.00
C HIS A 69 -17.62 -18.41 -0.82
N THR A 70 -16.52 -19.12 -0.58
CA THR A 70 -16.25 -20.41 -1.24
C THR A 70 -17.07 -21.53 -0.60
N SER A 71 -17.44 -22.52 -1.41
CA SER A 71 -18.20 -23.67 -0.92
C SER A 71 -17.44 -24.39 0.19
N ALA A 72 -18.15 -25.03 1.12
CA ALA A 72 -17.51 -25.81 2.18
C ALA A 72 -16.62 -26.95 1.63
N ALA A 73 -16.86 -27.41 0.40
CA ALA A 73 -16.00 -28.36 -0.29
C ALA A 73 -14.69 -27.72 -0.74
N GLU A 74 -14.72 -26.55 -1.39
CA GLU A 74 -13.53 -25.85 -1.86
C GLU A 74 -12.60 -25.42 -0.72
N ARG A 75 -13.17 -24.99 0.41
CA ARG A 75 -12.40 -24.62 1.60
C ARG A 75 -11.63 -25.79 2.22
N ARG A 76 -12.09 -27.02 1.99
CA ARG A 76 -11.48 -28.22 2.55
C ARG A 76 -10.47 -28.88 1.62
N LEU A 77 -10.32 -28.43 0.36
CA LEU A 77 -9.46 -29.08 -0.64
C LEU A 77 -8.03 -29.36 -0.15
N GLY A 78 -7.34 -28.33 0.38
CA GLY A 78 -6.00 -28.52 0.94
C GLY A 78 -5.98 -29.49 2.12
N THR A 79 -6.91 -29.32 3.07
CA THR A 79 -7.02 -30.17 4.27
C THR A 79 -7.34 -31.62 3.93
N ASP A 80 -8.20 -31.86 2.95
CA ASP A 80 -8.60 -33.19 2.49
C ASP A 80 -7.43 -33.88 1.77
N LEU A 81 -6.67 -33.15 0.94
CA LEU A 81 -5.42 -33.66 0.35
C LEU A 81 -4.40 -34.04 1.44
N ALA A 82 -4.14 -33.15 2.40
CA ALA A 82 -3.22 -33.42 3.51
C ALA A 82 -3.68 -34.59 4.41
N ARG A 83 -4.99 -34.76 4.59
CA ARG A 83 -5.55 -35.91 5.32
C ARG A 83 -5.36 -37.21 4.55
N ALA A 84 -5.59 -37.19 3.24
CA ALA A 84 -5.44 -38.36 2.38
C ALA A 84 -3.98 -38.87 2.38
N ASN A 85 -3.01 -37.98 2.17
CA ASN A 85 -1.57 -38.32 2.18
C ASN A 85 -1.09 -38.83 3.54
N ARG A 86 -1.54 -38.22 4.64
CA ARG A 86 -1.22 -38.71 5.99
C ARG A 86 -1.79 -40.11 6.22
N SER A 87 -2.98 -40.39 5.71
CA SER A 87 -3.62 -41.70 5.84
C SER A 87 -2.89 -42.76 5.00
N GLU A 88 -2.46 -42.40 3.79
CA GLU A 88 -1.64 -43.25 2.93
C GLU A 88 -0.30 -43.59 3.58
N ALA A 89 0.46 -42.59 4.05
CA ALA A 89 1.76 -42.84 4.66
C ALA A 89 1.65 -43.67 5.96
N ARG A 90 0.61 -43.45 6.78
CA ARG A 90 0.34 -44.28 7.96
C ARG A 90 0.05 -45.73 7.57
N ALA A 91 -0.78 -45.95 6.55
CA ALA A 91 -1.08 -47.29 6.06
C ALA A 91 0.19 -47.96 5.49
N LEU A 92 1.03 -47.20 4.78
CA LEU A 92 2.29 -47.69 4.23
C LEU A 92 3.23 -48.13 5.36
N PHE A 93 3.43 -47.30 6.39
CA PHE A 93 4.27 -47.66 7.54
C PHE A 93 3.72 -48.88 8.29
N ALA A 94 2.41 -48.95 8.53
CA ALA A 94 1.79 -50.11 9.16
C ALA A 94 1.93 -51.40 8.33
N CYS A 95 1.84 -51.29 7.00
CA CYS A 95 2.05 -52.43 6.09
C CYS A 95 3.51 -52.93 6.12
N LEU A 96 4.47 -52.03 6.27
CA LEU A 96 5.89 -52.37 6.36
C LEU A 96 6.22 -53.05 7.69
N GLU A 97 5.64 -52.59 8.79
CA GLU A 97 5.74 -53.24 10.11
C GLU A 97 5.18 -54.67 10.08
N GLN A 98 4.15 -54.92 9.27
CA GLN A 98 3.55 -56.24 9.06
C GLN A 98 4.25 -57.08 7.99
N GLY A 99 5.44 -56.68 7.53
CA GLY A 99 6.25 -57.48 6.60
C GLY A 99 5.69 -57.57 5.18
N TRP A 100 5.01 -56.52 4.69
CA TRP A 100 4.44 -56.46 3.33
C TRP A 100 3.27 -57.43 3.06
N ALA A 101 2.50 -57.80 4.09
CA ALA A 101 1.33 -58.65 3.94
C ALA A 101 0.30 -58.05 2.95
N GLU A 102 -0.26 -58.89 2.07
CA GLU A 102 -1.18 -58.47 1.00
C GLU A 102 -2.50 -57.89 1.54
N SER A 103 -2.95 -58.35 2.72
CA SER A 103 -4.11 -57.80 3.41
C SER A 103 -3.89 -56.35 3.87
N ALA A 104 -2.71 -56.01 4.36
CA ALA A 104 -2.32 -54.65 4.75
C ALA A 104 -2.15 -53.73 3.54
N TRP A 105 -1.81 -54.30 2.38
CA TRP A 105 -1.64 -53.57 1.12
C TRP A 105 -2.95 -53.00 0.57
N SER A 106 -4.08 -53.67 0.80
CA SER A 106 -5.40 -53.21 0.38
C SER A 106 -5.75 -51.83 0.95
N ALA A 107 -5.33 -51.55 2.19
CA ALA A 107 -5.52 -50.27 2.86
C ALA A 107 -4.65 -49.17 2.24
N VAL A 108 -3.37 -49.46 1.96
CA VAL A 108 -2.45 -48.52 1.28
C VAL A 108 -3.02 -48.10 -0.07
N ARG A 109 -3.47 -49.08 -0.88
CA ARG A 109 -4.07 -48.82 -2.20
C ARG A 109 -5.33 -47.95 -2.12
N LYS A 110 -6.19 -48.20 -1.12
CA LYS A 110 -7.40 -47.39 -0.89
C LYS A 110 -7.05 -45.93 -0.60
N TYR A 111 -6.08 -45.68 0.28
CA TYR A 111 -5.68 -44.32 0.64
C TYR A 111 -4.90 -43.61 -0.47
N ALA A 112 -4.07 -44.33 -1.23
CA ALA A 112 -3.39 -43.80 -2.41
C ALA A 112 -4.40 -43.33 -3.48
N LEU A 113 -5.45 -44.11 -3.75
CA LEU A 113 -6.52 -43.70 -4.67
C LEU A 113 -7.27 -42.46 -4.16
N ALA A 114 -7.49 -42.35 -2.85
CA ALA A 114 -8.10 -41.18 -2.24
C ALA A 114 -7.20 -39.93 -2.34
N ALA A 115 -5.88 -40.08 -2.17
CA ALA A 115 -4.90 -39.01 -2.33
C ALA A 115 -4.82 -38.53 -3.78
N GLN A 116 -4.77 -39.46 -4.74
CA GLN A 116 -4.83 -39.13 -6.17
C GLN A 116 -6.15 -38.46 -6.58
N ALA A 117 -7.28 -38.93 -6.05
CA ALA A 117 -8.57 -38.30 -6.31
C ALA A 117 -8.61 -36.87 -5.77
N ALA A 118 -8.17 -36.66 -4.53
CA ALA A 118 -8.06 -35.33 -3.93
C ALA A 118 -7.12 -34.41 -4.72
N GLY A 119 -5.98 -34.94 -5.19
CA GLY A 119 -5.04 -34.21 -6.04
C GLY A 119 -5.66 -33.78 -7.38
N LYS A 120 -6.40 -34.68 -8.04
CA LYS A 120 -7.13 -34.36 -9.28
C LYS A 120 -8.24 -33.33 -9.06
N THR A 121 -8.98 -33.42 -7.96
CA THR A 121 -10.00 -32.42 -7.60
C THR A 121 -9.38 -31.04 -7.37
N LEU A 122 -8.23 -31.00 -6.69
CA LEU A 122 -7.46 -29.78 -6.51
C LEU A 122 -6.99 -29.21 -7.85
N GLU A 123 -6.38 -30.01 -8.71
CA GLU A 123 -5.96 -29.58 -10.05
C GLU A 123 -7.13 -29.04 -10.87
N ALA A 124 -8.27 -29.72 -10.86
CA ALA A 124 -9.47 -29.26 -11.55
C ALA A 124 -9.93 -27.90 -11.03
N ALA A 125 -9.94 -27.70 -9.71
CA ALA A 125 -10.30 -26.42 -9.08
C ALA A 125 -9.32 -25.28 -9.41
N THR A 126 -8.03 -25.59 -9.63
CA THR A 126 -7.03 -24.60 -10.07
C THR A 126 -7.14 -24.23 -11.56
N ARG A 127 -7.64 -25.15 -12.40
CA ARG A 127 -7.77 -24.98 -13.86
C ARG A 127 -9.10 -24.38 -14.30
N THR A 128 -10.17 -24.54 -13.53
CA THR A 128 -11.47 -23.93 -13.85
C THR A 128 -11.42 -22.44 -13.54
N ASP A 129 -11.01 -21.63 -14.52
CA ASP A 129 -11.38 -20.21 -14.56
C ASP A 129 -12.86 -20.15 -14.95
N HIS A 130 -13.75 -20.15 -13.97
CA HIS A 130 -15.00 -19.44 -14.18
C HIS A 130 -14.57 -18.01 -14.46
N ALA A 131 -14.77 -17.56 -15.71
CA ALA A 131 -14.61 -16.16 -16.07
C ALA A 131 -15.26 -15.36 -14.96
N ASP A 132 -14.44 -14.55 -14.28
CA ASP A 132 -14.94 -13.65 -13.25
C ASP A 132 -16.14 -12.90 -13.84
N PRO A 133 -17.17 -12.56 -13.04
CA PRO A 133 -18.17 -11.63 -13.53
C PRO A 133 -17.40 -10.44 -14.13
N PRO A 134 -17.62 -10.09 -15.41
CA PRO A 134 -16.70 -9.27 -16.22
C PRO A 134 -16.50 -7.82 -15.75
N TYR A 135 -16.93 -7.49 -14.53
CA TYR A 135 -17.06 -6.15 -13.99
C TYR A 135 -16.38 -5.93 -12.62
N GLU A 136 -15.75 -6.94 -11.99
CA GLU A 136 -15.20 -6.78 -10.63
C GLU A 136 -13.67 -7.03 -10.54
N ASP A 137 -12.90 -5.93 -10.51
CA ASP A 137 -11.45 -5.96 -10.32
C ASP A 137 -11.03 -6.44 -8.91
N VAL A 138 -9.73 -6.72 -8.72
CA VAL A 138 -9.19 -7.26 -7.46
C VAL A 138 -9.37 -6.29 -6.29
N TYR A 139 -9.32 -4.97 -6.54
CA TYR A 139 -9.54 -3.96 -5.51
C TYR A 139 -10.99 -3.97 -5.07
N GLN A 140 -11.94 -4.04 -6.00
CA GLN A 140 -13.37 -4.00 -5.70
C GLN A 140 -13.79 -5.20 -4.86
N ARG A 141 -13.31 -6.40 -5.21
CA ARG A 141 -13.57 -7.61 -4.42
C ARG A 141 -12.97 -7.57 -3.03
N THR A 142 -11.69 -7.19 -2.94
CA THR A 142 -10.89 -7.36 -1.73
C THR A 142 -11.06 -6.21 -0.76
N LEU A 143 -11.08 -4.98 -1.29
CA LEU A 143 -11.07 -3.73 -0.54
C LEU A 143 -12.41 -2.99 -0.63
N GLY A 144 -13.30 -3.35 -1.55
CA GLY A 144 -14.60 -2.69 -1.73
C GLY A 144 -14.54 -1.38 -2.53
N VAL A 145 -13.41 -1.10 -3.19
CA VAL A 145 -13.18 0.08 -4.04
C VAL A 145 -12.60 -0.38 -5.38
N SER A 146 -13.01 0.22 -6.49
CA SER A 146 -12.49 -0.17 -7.81
C SER A 146 -11.07 0.36 -8.05
N ALA A 147 -10.31 -0.31 -8.91
CA ALA A 147 -9.01 0.16 -9.36
C ALA A 147 -9.09 1.55 -10.02
N ALA A 148 -10.21 1.85 -10.68
CA ALA A 148 -10.49 3.17 -11.24
C ALA A 148 -10.64 4.25 -10.16
N GLN A 149 -11.28 3.94 -9.02
CA GLN A 149 -11.39 4.87 -7.88
C GLN A 149 -10.05 5.12 -7.18
N VAL A 150 -9.18 4.10 -7.13
CA VAL A 150 -7.80 4.25 -6.60
C VAL A 150 -6.91 5.00 -7.60
N GLY A 151 -7.24 4.95 -8.90
CA GLY A 151 -6.53 5.60 -9.99
C GLY A 151 -5.21 4.92 -10.37
N SER A 152 -4.56 5.42 -11.40
CA SER A 152 -3.16 5.09 -11.71
C SER A 152 -2.22 5.98 -10.90
N GLY A 153 -0.94 5.60 -10.78
CA GLY A 153 0.05 6.39 -10.07
C GLY A 153 1.25 5.57 -9.62
N SER A 154 2.26 6.24 -9.08
CA SER A 154 3.46 5.59 -8.55
C SER A 154 3.11 4.66 -7.38
N GLY A 155 3.96 3.63 -7.19
CA GLY A 155 3.88 2.75 -6.02
C GLY A 155 4.11 3.51 -4.70
N VAL A 156 4.87 4.61 -4.72
CA VAL A 156 5.20 5.45 -3.56
C VAL A 156 3.96 6.14 -2.99
N ALA A 157 3.07 6.63 -3.86
CA ALA A 157 1.82 7.28 -3.46
C ALA A 157 0.62 6.32 -3.35
N SER A 158 0.81 5.02 -3.58
CA SER A 158 -0.27 4.02 -3.52
C SER A 158 -1.05 4.04 -2.19
N ARG A 159 -0.33 4.25 -1.09
CA ARG A 159 -0.90 4.38 0.26
C ARG A 159 -1.92 5.49 0.36
N GLU A 160 -1.52 6.67 -0.08
CA GLU A 160 -2.33 7.87 -0.04
C GLU A 160 -3.60 7.67 -0.87
N ARG A 161 -3.46 7.19 -2.12
CA ARG A 161 -4.60 7.02 -3.03
C ARG A 161 -5.63 6.02 -2.51
N LEU A 162 -5.14 4.94 -1.90
CA LEU A 162 -6.00 3.99 -1.20
C LEU A 162 -6.75 4.65 -0.05
N PHE A 163 -6.09 5.47 0.78
CA PHE A 163 -6.77 6.22 1.84
C PHE A 163 -7.79 7.23 1.31
N ALA A 164 -7.46 7.99 0.27
CA ALA A 164 -8.37 8.93 -0.33
C ALA A 164 -9.65 8.23 -0.81
N ALA A 165 -9.52 7.07 -1.46
CA ALA A 165 -10.66 6.25 -1.90
C ALA A 165 -11.51 5.72 -0.73
N TRP A 166 -10.90 5.38 0.42
CA TRP A 166 -11.62 4.82 1.57
C TRP A 166 -12.17 5.84 2.56
N ALA A 167 -11.70 7.09 2.51
CA ALA A 167 -12.13 8.10 3.45
C ALA A 167 -13.64 8.40 3.38
N GLU A 168 -14.33 7.92 2.34
CA GLU A 168 -15.80 7.92 2.23
C GLU A 168 -16.48 6.88 3.14
N ALA A 169 -15.83 5.73 3.39
CA ALA A 169 -16.40 4.61 4.15
C ALA A 169 -15.34 3.81 4.97
N PRO A 170 -14.60 4.47 5.89
CA PRO A 170 -13.45 3.85 6.57
C PRO A 170 -13.82 2.59 7.36
N GLN A 171 -14.98 2.60 8.03
CA GLN A 171 -15.44 1.47 8.84
C GLN A 171 -15.64 0.18 8.01
N MET A 172 -16.07 0.29 6.75
CA MET A 172 -16.28 -0.90 5.92
C MET A 172 -14.97 -1.60 5.56
N LEU A 173 -13.91 -0.83 5.35
CA LEU A 173 -12.58 -1.36 5.08
C LEU A 173 -12.05 -2.09 6.31
N ASP A 174 -12.15 -1.48 7.50
CA ASP A 174 -11.69 -2.10 8.74
C ASP A 174 -12.34 -3.47 8.93
N HIS A 175 -13.66 -3.56 8.79
CA HIS A 175 -14.38 -4.83 8.90
C HIS A 175 -13.93 -5.86 7.86
N ARG A 176 -13.65 -5.43 6.61
CA ARG A 176 -13.16 -6.32 5.55
C ARG A 176 -11.76 -6.84 5.85
N LEU A 177 -10.84 -5.96 6.25
CA LEU A 177 -9.46 -6.31 6.56
C LEU A 177 -9.35 -7.15 7.83
N LEU A 178 -10.06 -6.81 8.90
CA LEU A 178 -10.13 -7.64 10.11
C LEU A 178 -10.61 -9.05 9.77
N ARG A 179 -11.67 -9.17 8.95
CA ARG A 179 -12.20 -10.47 8.53
C ARG A 179 -11.25 -11.27 7.64
N SER A 180 -10.54 -10.63 6.71
CA SER A 180 -9.64 -11.30 5.76
C SER A 180 -8.26 -11.59 6.33
N MET A 181 -7.86 -10.90 7.41
CA MET A 181 -6.53 -10.95 8.00
C MET A 181 -6.51 -11.57 9.41
N ARG A 182 -7.55 -12.32 9.80
CA ARG A 182 -7.65 -12.94 11.14
C ARG A 182 -6.48 -13.85 11.53
N HIS A 183 -5.73 -14.37 10.56
CA HIS A 183 -4.51 -15.14 10.82
C HIS A 183 -3.32 -14.26 11.21
N LEU A 184 -3.36 -12.96 10.93
CA LEU A 184 -2.31 -11.98 11.22
C LEU A 184 -2.67 -11.05 12.39
N ILE A 185 -3.93 -10.63 12.50
CA ILE A 185 -4.40 -9.63 13.47
C ILE A 185 -5.62 -10.12 14.25
N ASP A 186 -5.76 -9.60 15.48
CA ASP A 186 -6.92 -9.82 16.32
C ASP A 186 -8.05 -8.85 15.93
N ASP A 187 -9.30 -9.28 16.09
CA ASP A 187 -10.52 -8.50 15.82
C ASP A 187 -10.58 -7.25 16.72
N SER A 188 -9.88 -7.23 17.87
CA SER A 188 -9.85 -6.08 18.79
C SER A 188 -8.75 -5.05 18.51
N LEU A 189 -7.88 -5.25 17.53
CA LEU A 189 -6.75 -4.37 17.26
C LEU A 189 -7.21 -3.07 16.56
N PRO A 190 -6.95 -1.87 17.13
CA PRO A 190 -7.27 -0.62 16.45
C PRO A 190 -6.42 -0.47 15.17
N LEU A 191 -7.08 -0.35 14.02
CA LEU A 191 -6.40 -0.24 12.74
C LEU A 191 -5.99 1.21 12.47
N THR A 192 -4.73 1.53 12.74
CA THR A 192 -4.15 2.83 12.38
C THR A 192 -4.02 2.97 10.86
N VAL A 193 -3.94 4.21 10.36
CA VAL A 193 -3.67 4.53 8.94
C VAL A 193 -2.37 3.87 8.43
N ILE A 194 -1.41 3.59 9.29
CA ILE A 194 -0.21 2.84 8.85
C ILE A 194 -0.58 1.38 8.65
N LEU A 195 -1.18 0.75 9.65
CA LEU A 195 -1.54 -0.66 9.62
C LEU A 195 -2.54 -0.99 8.50
N LEU A 196 -3.55 -0.16 8.29
CA LEU A 196 -4.54 -0.33 7.21
C LEU A 196 -3.89 -0.45 5.84
N HIS A 197 -2.86 0.36 5.57
CA HIS A 197 -2.13 0.28 4.31
C HIS A 197 -1.41 -1.05 4.15
N HIS A 198 -0.65 -1.48 5.16
CA HIS A 198 0.10 -2.73 5.07
C HIS A 198 -0.85 -3.93 4.89
N LEU A 199 -1.98 -3.94 5.60
CA LEU A 199 -2.99 -4.99 5.44
C LEU A 199 -3.64 -4.96 4.06
N ALA A 200 -3.95 -3.79 3.52
CA ALA A 200 -4.54 -3.69 2.20
C ALA A 200 -3.58 -4.13 1.09
N VAL A 201 -2.30 -3.75 1.16
CA VAL A 201 -1.26 -4.20 0.22
C VAL A 201 -1.08 -5.71 0.28
N LEU A 202 -1.11 -6.30 1.47
CA LEU A 202 -1.15 -7.77 1.62
C LEU A 202 -2.38 -8.37 0.94
N ALA A 203 -3.55 -7.77 1.13
CA ALA A 203 -4.81 -8.28 0.60
C ALA A 203 -4.83 -8.32 -0.94
N ILE A 204 -4.27 -7.30 -1.59
CA ILE A 204 -4.20 -7.20 -3.06
C ILE A 204 -2.92 -7.77 -3.67
N SER A 205 -2.07 -8.41 -2.86
CA SER A 205 -0.81 -8.97 -3.35
C SER A 205 -1.04 -10.01 -4.44
N ASP A 206 -0.30 -9.90 -5.55
CA ASP A 206 -0.33 -10.87 -6.65
C ASP A 206 0.19 -12.26 -6.26
N ARG A 207 1.00 -12.34 -5.19
CA ARG A 207 1.54 -13.58 -4.61
C ARG A 207 1.11 -13.77 -3.15
N PRO A 208 -0.20 -13.93 -2.89
CA PRO A 208 -0.77 -13.85 -1.55
C PRO A 208 -0.17 -14.88 -0.60
N LEU A 209 0.06 -16.12 -1.05
CA LEU A 209 0.55 -17.17 -0.15
C LEU A 209 1.95 -16.84 0.38
N VAL A 210 2.88 -16.54 -0.53
CA VAL A 210 4.28 -16.29 -0.17
C VAL A 210 4.42 -15.00 0.64
N THR A 211 3.71 -13.95 0.26
CA THR A 211 3.75 -12.65 0.94
C THR A 211 3.22 -12.76 2.36
N HIS A 212 2.05 -13.41 2.57
CA HIS A 212 1.51 -13.55 3.91
C HIS A 212 2.28 -14.57 4.75
N ARG A 213 2.87 -15.63 4.16
CA ARG A 213 3.80 -16.51 4.89
C ARG A 213 4.97 -15.70 5.44
N ALA A 214 5.57 -14.84 4.62
CA ALA A 214 6.65 -13.97 5.07
C ALA A 214 6.18 -12.95 6.14
N ALA A 215 4.95 -12.43 6.02
CA ALA A 215 4.35 -11.54 7.03
C ALA A 215 4.14 -12.24 8.38
N LEU A 216 3.63 -13.46 8.38
CA LEU A 216 3.48 -14.27 9.60
C LEU A 216 4.84 -14.52 10.25
N LEU A 217 5.79 -15.08 9.49
CA LEU A 217 7.11 -15.42 10.01
C LEU A 217 7.90 -14.19 10.48
N GLY A 218 7.80 -13.07 9.75
CA GLY A 218 8.39 -11.80 10.13
C GLY A 218 7.74 -11.22 11.39
N GLY A 219 6.41 -11.24 11.46
CA GLY A 219 5.65 -10.77 12.61
C GLY A 219 5.95 -11.56 13.88
N ASP A 220 6.03 -12.89 13.78
CA ASP A 220 6.40 -13.77 14.90
C ASP A 220 7.82 -13.51 15.39
N LEU A 221 8.78 -13.40 14.47
CA LEU A 221 10.18 -13.09 14.78
C LEU A 221 10.27 -11.75 15.52
N VAL A 222 9.71 -10.68 14.94
CA VAL A 222 9.77 -9.33 15.52
C VAL A 222 9.02 -9.28 16.85
N THR A 223 7.86 -9.93 16.98
CA THR A 223 7.11 -9.98 18.24
C THR A 223 7.92 -10.68 19.34
N SER A 224 8.56 -11.81 19.02
CA SER A 224 9.41 -12.54 19.95
C SER A 224 10.59 -11.66 20.44
N HIS A 225 11.23 -10.94 19.52
CA HIS A 225 12.34 -10.05 19.85
C HIS A 225 11.91 -8.79 20.57
N LEU A 226 10.78 -8.16 20.21
CA LEU A 226 10.21 -7.03 20.96
C LEU A 226 9.91 -7.39 22.41
N LYS A 227 9.48 -8.64 22.68
CA LYS A 227 9.18 -9.10 24.05
C LYS A 227 10.42 -9.45 24.86
N SER A 228 11.51 -9.88 24.21
CA SER A 228 12.73 -10.33 24.89
C SER A 228 13.79 -9.24 25.00
N ASP A 229 13.99 -8.45 23.95
CA ASP A 229 14.93 -7.33 23.87
C ASP A 229 14.34 -6.20 23.00
N PRO A 230 13.45 -5.36 23.57
CA PRO A 230 12.85 -4.25 22.84
C PRO A 230 13.87 -3.22 22.37
N GLU A 231 14.96 -2.99 23.12
CA GLU A 231 15.99 -2.00 22.81
C GLU A 231 16.76 -2.39 21.54
N LEU A 232 17.27 -3.63 21.49
CA LEU A 232 17.95 -4.14 20.31
C LEU A 232 17.01 -4.14 19.10
N THR A 233 15.77 -4.62 19.28
CA THR A 233 14.80 -4.73 18.19
C THR A 233 14.48 -3.37 17.60
N CYS A 234 14.18 -2.37 18.44
CA CYS A 234 13.92 -1.01 17.98
C CYS A 234 15.17 -0.41 17.32
N SER A 235 16.37 -0.63 17.87
CA SER A 235 17.63 -0.14 17.30
C SER A 235 17.89 -0.69 15.89
N VAL A 236 17.73 -2.00 15.69
CA VAL A 236 17.88 -2.65 14.37
C VAL A 236 16.86 -2.07 13.37
N MET A 237 15.61 -1.90 13.78
CA MET A 237 14.57 -1.34 12.91
C MET A 237 14.79 0.14 12.60
N THR A 238 15.26 0.94 13.55
CA THR A 238 15.63 2.34 13.31
C THR A 238 16.77 2.44 12.28
N ARG A 239 17.80 1.59 12.39
CA ARG A 239 18.87 1.53 11.37
C ARG A 239 18.35 1.10 10.01
N HIS A 240 17.39 0.17 9.97
CA HIS A 240 16.72 -0.20 8.74
C HIS A 240 15.98 0.99 8.13
N VAL A 241 15.08 1.65 8.88
CA VAL A 241 14.33 2.84 8.43
C VAL A 241 15.25 3.97 7.95
N ALA A 242 16.40 4.17 8.58
CA ALA A 242 17.37 5.18 8.15
C ALA A 242 17.83 5.01 6.67
N ARG A 243 17.77 3.78 6.14
CA ARG A 243 18.13 3.46 4.74
C ARG A 243 16.95 3.54 3.76
N GLU A 244 15.77 3.97 4.18
CA GLU A 244 14.60 4.16 3.29
C GLU A 244 14.87 4.95 1.98
N PRO A 245 15.72 6.00 1.96
CA PRO A 245 16.13 6.66 0.72
C PRO A 245 16.65 5.71 -0.36
N GLU A 246 17.49 4.74 0.03
CA GLU A 246 18.03 3.72 -0.89
C GLU A 246 16.91 2.83 -1.44
N MET A 247 15.93 2.48 -0.60
CA MET A 247 14.78 1.67 -1.00
C MET A 247 13.87 2.38 -1.99
N VAL A 248 13.57 3.67 -1.77
CA VAL A 248 12.74 4.42 -2.72
C VAL A 248 13.42 4.49 -4.09
N SER A 249 14.73 4.69 -4.11
CA SER A 249 15.50 4.68 -5.36
C SER A 249 15.49 3.30 -6.03
N ALA A 250 15.74 2.23 -5.27
CA ALA A 250 15.72 0.86 -5.80
C ALA A 250 14.32 0.46 -6.29
N HIS A 251 13.27 0.82 -5.54
CA HIS A 251 11.87 0.55 -5.89
C HIS A 251 11.48 1.22 -7.21
N ARG A 252 11.88 2.48 -7.42
CA ARG A 252 11.69 3.18 -8.70
C ARG A 252 12.41 2.48 -9.85
N GLY A 253 13.65 2.00 -9.62
CA GLY A 253 14.40 1.20 -10.59
C GLY A 253 13.70 -0.12 -10.93
N GLN A 254 13.23 -0.86 -9.93
CA GLN A 254 12.47 -2.11 -10.13
C GLN A 254 11.21 -1.90 -10.97
N ILE A 255 10.46 -0.82 -10.73
CA ILE A 255 9.28 -0.48 -11.54
C ILE A 255 9.71 -0.22 -12.98
N ALA A 256 10.75 0.60 -13.20
CA ALA A 256 11.23 0.90 -14.54
C ALA A 256 11.66 -0.37 -15.30
N TYR A 257 12.39 -1.30 -14.66
CA TYR A 257 12.78 -2.56 -15.30
C TYR A 257 11.59 -3.46 -15.62
N LEU A 258 10.57 -3.49 -14.76
CA LEU A 258 9.35 -4.25 -15.01
C LEU A 258 8.53 -3.63 -16.16
N ASP A 259 8.43 -2.30 -16.21
CA ASP A 259 7.78 -1.58 -17.29
C ASP A 259 8.50 -1.83 -18.62
N THR A 260 9.83 -1.78 -18.64
CA THR A 260 10.64 -2.15 -19.81
C THR A 260 10.34 -3.58 -20.26
N TYR A 261 10.32 -4.55 -19.34
CA TYR A 261 10.00 -5.94 -19.72
C TYR A 261 8.64 -6.09 -20.43
N TYR A 262 7.62 -5.37 -19.97
CA TYR A 262 6.28 -5.44 -20.57
C TYR A 262 6.11 -4.62 -21.85
N GLN A 263 6.90 -3.55 -22.02
CA GLN A 263 6.83 -2.67 -23.18
C GLN A 263 7.67 -3.16 -24.36
N GLU A 264 8.77 -3.86 -24.10
CA GLU A 264 9.68 -4.34 -25.14
C GLU A 264 9.06 -5.50 -25.94
N GLU A 265 9.28 -5.49 -27.25
CA GLU A 265 8.82 -6.56 -28.15
C GLU A 265 9.88 -7.67 -28.28
N TYR A 266 11.14 -7.29 -28.25
CA TYR A 266 12.28 -8.17 -28.50
C TYR A 266 12.75 -8.90 -27.23
N GLN A 267 13.06 -10.19 -27.37
CA GLN A 267 13.41 -11.06 -26.23
C GLN A 267 14.77 -10.74 -25.61
N GLU A 268 15.70 -10.14 -26.36
CA GLU A 268 17.01 -9.75 -25.84
C GLU A 268 16.89 -8.60 -24.83
N GLU A 269 16.06 -7.61 -25.15
CA GLU A 269 15.75 -6.46 -24.31
C GLU A 269 14.96 -6.90 -23.08
N LYS A 270 14.01 -7.84 -23.24
CA LYS A 270 13.33 -8.49 -22.10
C LYS A 270 14.30 -9.23 -21.19
N ALA A 271 15.22 -10.00 -21.74
CA ALA A 271 16.25 -10.69 -20.98
C ALA A 271 17.11 -9.71 -20.16
N ARG A 272 17.54 -8.60 -20.77
CA ARG A 272 18.29 -7.55 -20.05
C ARG A 272 17.46 -6.94 -18.91
N ALA A 273 16.20 -6.57 -19.19
CA ALA A 273 15.31 -5.99 -18.19
C ALA A 273 15.05 -6.94 -17.01
N VAL A 274 14.84 -8.23 -17.26
CA VAL A 274 14.64 -9.25 -16.21
C VAL A 274 15.89 -9.45 -15.37
N MET A 275 17.07 -9.47 -16.00
CA MET A 275 18.34 -9.60 -15.27
C MET A 275 18.63 -8.38 -14.39
N ASP A 276 18.34 -7.18 -14.89
CA ASP A 276 18.44 -5.94 -14.11
C ASP A 276 17.45 -5.90 -12.96
N LEU A 277 16.20 -6.32 -13.18
CA LEU A 277 15.20 -6.47 -12.13
C LEU A 277 15.65 -7.48 -11.06
N HIS A 278 16.12 -8.66 -11.46
CA HIS A 278 16.61 -9.70 -10.55
C HIS A 278 17.77 -9.19 -9.69
N ARG A 279 18.75 -8.52 -10.31
CA ARG A 279 19.87 -7.89 -9.60
C ARG A 279 19.38 -6.82 -8.61
N ALA A 280 18.50 -5.92 -9.04
CA ALA A 280 17.97 -4.85 -8.20
C ALA A 280 17.22 -5.39 -6.98
N VAL A 281 16.40 -6.44 -7.15
CA VAL A 281 15.67 -7.07 -6.03
C VAL A 281 16.62 -7.77 -5.06
N LEU A 282 17.61 -8.52 -5.56
CA LEU A 282 18.53 -9.25 -4.69
C LEU A 282 19.46 -8.32 -3.90
N GLU A 283 20.05 -7.33 -4.57
CA GLU A 283 21.05 -6.44 -3.97
C GLU A 283 20.41 -5.34 -3.09
N SER A 284 19.12 -5.02 -3.30
CA SER A 284 18.34 -4.13 -2.43
C SER A 284 17.55 -4.90 -1.39
N ASP A 285 16.39 -5.45 -1.79
CA ASP A 285 15.34 -5.85 -0.87
C ASP A 285 15.72 -7.12 -0.10
N VAL A 286 16.24 -8.13 -0.82
CA VAL A 286 16.63 -9.41 -0.19
C VAL A 286 17.83 -9.23 0.73
N ARG A 287 18.90 -8.61 0.23
CA ARG A 287 20.11 -8.34 1.04
C ARG A 287 19.75 -7.59 2.32
N ARG A 288 18.96 -6.53 2.21
CA ARG A 288 18.59 -5.69 3.35
C ARG A 288 17.71 -6.43 4.34
N THR A 289 16.68 -7.14 3.85
CA THR A 289 15.79 -7.94 4.71
C THR A 289 16.57 -9.03 5.43
N ALA A 290 17.47 -9.72 4.72
CA ALA A 290 18.34 -10.74 5.30
C ALA A 290 19.24 -10.19 6.41
N VAL A 291 19.86 -9.02 6.19
CA VAL A 291 20.69 -8.36 7.21
C VAL A 291 19.89 -8.04 8.46
N VAL A 292 18.68 -7.47 8.31
CA VAL A 292 17.81 -7.18 9.47
C VAL A 292 17.46 -8.44 10.23
N VAL A 293 17.03 -9.49 9.52
CA VAL A 293 16.66 -10.77 10.14
C VAL A 293 17.85 -11.38 10.89
N LEU A 294 19.04 -11.33 10.30
CA LEU A 294 20.27 -11.82 10.94
C LEU A 294 20.66 -10.97 12.16
N GLU A 295 20.55 -9.65 12.08
CA GLU A 295 20.82 -8.75 13.21
C GLU A 295 19.86 -8.95 14.38
N LEU A 296 18.55 -9.15 14.11
CA LEU A 296 17.57 -9.50 15.14
C LEU A 296 17.94 -10.81 15.85
N LEU A 297 18.46 -11.78 15.10
CA LEU A 297 18.96 -13.06 15.62
C LEU A 297 20.35 -12.95 16.29
N GLY A 298 20.87 -11.73 16.48
CA GLY A 298 22.17 -11.48 17.11
C GLY A 298 23.37 -11.87 16.25
N ARG A 299 23.19 -11.98 14.92
CA ARG A 299 24.27 -12.29 13.97
C ARG A 299 24.82 -11.03 13.36
N THR A 300 26.14 -10.89 13.36
CA THR A 300 26.83 -9.79 12.69
C THR A 300 27.03 -10.12 11.21
N VAL A 301 26.59 -9.23 10.33
CA VAL A 301 26.89 -9.32 8.89
C VAL A 301 28.01 -8.32 8.57
N PRO A 302 29.17 -8.76 8.04
CA PRO A 302 30.23 -7.84 7.67
C PRO A 302 29.76 -6.80 6.64
N GLN A 303 30.21 -5.56 6.80
CA GLN A 303 29.89 -4.51 5.84
C GLN A 303 30.40 -4.89 4.45
N GLY A 304 29.52 -4.82 3.44
CA GLY A 304 29.87 -5.20 2.07
C GLY A 304 29.98 -6.71 1.81
N ALA A 305 29.58 -7.57 2.75
CA ALA A 305 29.61 -9.03 2.57
C ALA A 305 28.90 -9.45 1.27
N PRO A 306 29.47 -10.37 0.46
CA PRO A 306 28.81 -10.82 -0.76
C PRO A 306 27.51 -11.57 -0.44
N LEU A 307 26.54 -11.55 -1.36
CA LEU A 307 25.25 -12.25 -1.18
C LEU A 307 25.39 -13.75 -0.87
N ALA A 308 26.45 -14.40 -1.38
CA ALA A 308 26.77 -15.78 -1.04
C ALA A 308 27.02 -15.96 0.47
N THR A 309 27.81 -15.08 1.09
CA THR A 309 28.03 -15.08 2.54
C THR A 309 26.73 -14.84 3.30
N VAL A 310 25.89 -13.91 2.84
CA VAL A 310 24.57 -13.66 3.45
C VAL A 310 23.69 -14.91 3.38
N ARG A 311 23.64 -15.59 2.24
CA ARG A 311 22.91 -16.85 2.05
C ARG A 311 23.40 -17.93 3.02
N ASP A 312 24.72 -18.08 3.14
CA ASP A 312 25.30 -19.12 4.00
C ASP A 312 25.03 -18.84 5.50
N LEU A 313 25.05 -17.56 5.92
CA LEU A 313 24.64 -17.15 7.27
C LEU A 313 23.16 -17.43 7.55
N LEU A 314 22.28 -17.19 6.58
CA LEU A 314 20.85 -17.53 6.68
C LEU A 314 20.66 -19.06 6.76
N ALA A 315 21.36 -19.82 5.92
CA ALA A 315 21.27 -21.28 5.89
C ALA A 315 21.73 -21.92 7.20
N ALA A 316 22.69 -21.30 7.90
CA ALA A 316 23.15 -21.75 9.22
C ALA A 316 22.09 -21.58 10.34
N GLN A 317 21.00 -20.84 10.11
CA GLN A 317 19.91 -20.70 11.10
C GLN A 317 18.82 -21.78 10.89
N ASP A 318 19.17 -23.05 11.11
CA ASP A 318 18.30 -24.20 10.85
C ASP A 318 16.94 -24.16 11.55
N GLY A 319 16.87 -23.46 12.69
CA GLY A 319 15.64 -23.29 13.48
C GLY A 319 14.72 -22.15 13.02
N GLN A 320 15.13 -21.34 12.03
CA GLN A 320 14.41 -20.12 11.64
C GLN A 320 13.80 -20.24 10.23
N PRO A 321 12.48 -20.46 10.10
CA PRO A 321 11.83 -20.66 8.81
C PRO A 321 11.95 -19.46 7.86
N LEU A 322 11.97 -18.23 8.40
CA LEU A 322 12.16 -17.01 7.60
C LEU A 322 13.55 -16.98 6.96
N CYS A 323 14.59 -17.42 7.67
CA CYS A 323 15.94 -17.52 7.12
C CYS A 323 16.01 -18.50 5.96
N LYS A 324 15.34 -19.66 6.07
CA LYS A 324 15.24 -20.64 4.97
C LYS A 324 14.50 -20.05 3.77
N LEU A 325 13.41 -19.31 4.01
CA LEU A 325 12.65 -18.65 2.96
C LEU A 325 13.50 -17.62 2.20
N LEU A 326 14.24 -16.77 2.91
CA LEU A 326 15.14 -15.78 2.32
C LEU A 326 16.35 -16.43 1.64
N ALA A 327 16.96 -17.45 2.22
CA ALA A 327 18.08 -18.15 1.58
C ALA A 327 17.67 -18.78 0.25
N SER A 328 16.42 -19.25 0.14
CA SER A 328 15.89 -19.86 -1.10
C SER A 328 15.78 -18.90 -2.28
N THR A 329 15.81 -17.58 -2.06
CA THR A 329 15.76 -16.59 -3.14
C THR A 329 17.15 -16.28 -3.71
N ILE A 330 18.22 -16.60 -2.99
CA ILE A 330 19.59 -16.26 -3.38
C ILE A 330 20.20 -17.40 -4.21
N ARG A 331 19.93 -17.38 -5.52
CA ARG A 331 20.55 -18.29 -6.49
C ARG A 331 21.92 -17.75 -6.93
N SER A 332 22.99 -18.23 -6.28
CA SER A 332 24.35 -17.73 -6.51
C SER A 332 24.82 -17.85 -7.96
N GLU A 333 24.39 -18.88 -8.69
CA GLU A 333 24.75 -19.09 -10.11
C GLU A 333 24.24 -17.94 -10.98
N TRP A 334 22.95 -17.62 -10.88
CA TRP A 334 22.31 -16.56 -11.66
C TRP A 334 22.82 -15.18 -11.29
N ARG A 335 23.06 -14.94 -10.00
CA ARG A 335 23.63 -13.69 -9.51
C ARG A 335 25.05 -13.50 -10.03
N ASN A 336 25.89 -14.54 -10.06
CA ASN A 336 27.26 -14.45 -10.56
C ASN A 336 27.28 -14.17 -12.06
N ALA A 337 26.43 -14.83 -12.84
CA ALA A 337 26.25 -14.54 -14.26
C ALA A 337 25.86 -13.05 -14.47
N SER A 338 24.87 -12.55 -13.72
CA SER A 338 24.46 -11.15 -13.77
C SER A 338 25.58 -10.17 -13.38
N ALA A 339 26.33 -10.47 -12.31
CA ALA A 339 27.37 -9.59 -11.79
C ALA A 339 28.59 -9.45 -12.72
N HIS A 340 28.82 -10.45 -13.57
CA HIS A 340 29.90 -10.46 -14.56
C HIS A 340 29.42 -10.15 -15.99
N GLU A 341 28.16 -9.74 -16.15
CA GLU A 341 27.51 -9.54 -17.46
C GLU A 341 27.64 -10.78 -18.37
N ASP A 342 27.76 -11.96 -17.76
CA ASP A 342 27.87 -13.25 -18.43
C ASP A 342 26.47 -13.85 -18.65
N PHE A 343 25.64 -13.06 -19.33
CA PHE A 343 24.31 -13.47 -19.76
C PHE A 343 24.00 -12.96 -21.17
N ARG A 344 23.24 -13.75 -21.94
CA ARG A 344 22.77 -13.35 -23.28
C ARG A 344 21.51 -14.12 -23.66
N TRP A 345 20.71 -13.53 -24.52
CA TRP A 345 19.64 -14.26 -25.19
C TRP A 345 20.24 -15.14 -26.29
N ASP A 346 19.85 -16.42 -26.34
CA ASP A 346 20.15 -17.31 -27.45
C ASP A 346 18.95 -17.32 -28.42
N PRO A 347 19.04 -16.61 -29.57
CA PRO A 347 17.93 -16.53 -30.51
C PRO A 347 17.68 -17.85 -31.25
N VAL A 348 18.65 -18.78 -31.27
CA VAL A 348 18.51 -20.07 -31.96
C VAL A 348 17.66 -21.02 -31.14
N ASN A 349 17.94 -21.10 -29.83
CA ASN A 349 17.23 -22.00 -28.92
C ASN A 349 16.07 -21.33 -28.18
N GLY A 350 15.90 -20.00 -28.32
CA GLY A 350 14.86 -19.23 -27.66
C GLY A 350 14.97 -19.29 -26.14
N THR A 351 16.19 -19.22 -25.59
CA THR A 351 16.46 -19.38 -24.15
C THR A 351 17.46 -18.34 -23.65
N LEU A 352 17.37 -18.00 -22.37
CA LEU A 352 18.35 -17.16 -21.70
C LEU A 352 19.56 -18.01 -21.32
N LEU A 353 20.77 -17.60 -21.70
CA LEU A 353 22.00 -18.23 -21.25
C LEU A 353 22.57 -17.44 -20.06
N LEU A 354 22.78 -18.11 -18.93
CA LEU A 354 23.41 -17.58 -17.72
C LEU A 354 24.69 -18.37 -17.43
N GLY A 355 25.86 -17.76 -17.58
CA GLY A 355 27.13 -18.48 -17.46
C GLY A 355 27.23 -19.67 -18.43
N GLY A 356 26.65 -19.52 -19.63
CA GLY A 356 26.56 -20.59 -20.64
C GLY A 356 25.54 -21.69 -20.37
N ARG A 357 24.78 -21.64 -19.26
CA ARG A 357 23.70 -22.61 -18.96
C ARG A 357 22.35 -22.05 -19.38
N PRO A 358 21.47 -22.85 -20.01
CA PRO A 358 20.13 -22.42 -20.35
C PRO A 358 19.29 -22.19 -19.09
N ALA A 359 18.52 -21.11 -19.10
CA ALA A 359 17.56 -20.71 -18.10
C ALA A 359 16.28 -20.22 -18.80
N ASP A 360 15.14 -20.45 -18.16
CA ASP A 360 13.87 -19.91 -18.63
C ASP A 360 13.73 -18.45 -18.17
N LEU A 361 13.38 -17.56 -19.10
CA LEU A 361 13.22 -16.14 -18.84
C LEU A 361 12.09 -15.88 -17.84
N ASP A 362 10.98 -16.60 -17.99
CA ASP A 362 9.83 -16.49 -17.10
C ASP A 362 10.17 -17.00 -15.69
N GLU A 363 11.04 -18.02 -15.57
CA GLU A 363 11.53 -18.49 -14.27
C GLU A 363 12.38 -17.43 -13.55
N VAL A 364 13.23 -16.70 -14.27
CA VAL A 364 14.03 -15.63 -13.67
C VAL A 364 13.15 -14.47 -13.22
N LEU A 365 12.17 -14.07 -14.03
CA LEU A 365 11.18 -13.06 -13.67
C LEU A 365 10.36 -13.50 -12.44
N ASP A 366 9.84 -14.74 -12.45
CA ASP A 366 9.09 -15.31 -11.34
C ASP A 366 9.90 -15.29 -10.03
N ALA A 367 11.17 -15.69 -10.10
CA ALA A 367 12.08 -15.68 -8.96
C ALA A 367 12.29 -14.27 -8.39
N ALA A 368 12.47 -13.25 -9.25
CA ALA A 368 12.62 -11.86 -8.83
C ALA A 368 11.34 -11.33 -8.17
N LEU A 369 10.18 -11.56 -8.78
CA LEU A 369 8.88 -11.15 -8.23
C LEU A 369 8.56 -11.86 -6.91
N ARG A 370 8.88 -13.15 -6.80
CA ARG A 370 8.74 -13.94 -5.57
C ARG A 370 9.64 -13.42 -4.46
N ALA A 371 10.89 -13.08 -4.77
CA ALA A 371 11.83 -12.53 -3.80
C ALA A 371 11.35 -11.18 -3.24
N ARG A 372 10.84 -10.31 -4.11
CA ARG A 372 10.23 -9.03 -3.73
C ARG A 372 8.98 -9.23 -2.86
N ALA A 373 8.12 -10.19 -3.20
CA ALA A 373 6.94 -10.53 -2.43
C ALA A 373 7.29 -11.01 -1.00
N ILE A 374 8.34 -11.80 -0.83
CA ILE A 374 8.84 -12.23 0.49
C ILE A 374 9.29 -11.02 1.32
N CYS A 375 10.09 -10.12 0.74
CA CYS A 375 10.64 -8.97 1.46
C CYS A 375 9.53 -7.99 1.88
N ARG A 376 8.58 -7.69 0.98
CA ARG A 376 7.38 -6.92 1.31
C ARG A 376 6.55 -7.58 2.39
N GLY A 377 6.33 -8.89 2.28
CA GLY A 377 5.64 -9.67 3.30
C GLY A 377 6.27 -9.48 4.68
N PHE A 378 7.60 -9.60 4.77
CA PHE A 378 8.33 -9.31 6.01
C PHE A 378 8.04 -7.89 6.54
N GLU A 379 8.15 -6.85 5.72
CA GLU A 379 7.87 -5.46 6.12
C GLU A 379 6.44 -5.27 6.64
N HIS A 380 5.44 -5.88 5.99
CA HIS A 380 4.06 -5.86 6.47
C HIS A 380 3.90 -6.62 7.79
N GLY A 381 4.64 -7.73 7.98
CA GLY A 381 4.73 -8.46 9.24
C GLY A 381 5.32 -7.63 10.39
N VAL A 382 6.37 -6.84 10.11
CA VAL A 382 6.95 -5.88 11.07
C VAL A 382 5.89 -4.86 11.49
N ALA A 383 5.15 -4.29 10.55
CA ALA A 383 4.09 -3.31 10.85
C ALA A 383 2.99 -3.90 11.75
N VAL A 384 2.58 -5.16 11.48
CA VAL A 384 1.62 -5.89 12.32
C VAL A 384 2.18 -6.10 13.73
N ALA A 385 3.41 -6.59 13.86
CA ALA A 385 4.04 -6.83 15.15
C ALA A 385 4.17 -5.55 15.98
N TYR A 386 4.54 -4.43 15.35
CA TYR A 386 4.63 -3.11 16.00
C TYR A 386 3.26 -2.62 16.46
N ALA A 387 2.21 -2.83 15.67
CA ALA A 387 0.86 -2.42 16.06
C ALA A 387 0.34 -3.25 17.24
N GLN A 388 0.56 -4.57 17.24
CA GLN A 388 0.14 -5.46 18.32
C GLN A 388 0.91 -5.26 19.63
N ASN A 389 2.15 -4.79 19.55
CA ASN A 389 3.04 -4.60 20.69
C ASN A 389 3.42 -3.13 20.89
N ALA A 390 2.50 -2.20 20.59
CA ALA A 390 2.77 -0.76 20.59
C ALA A 390 3.36 -0.23 21.91
N SER A 391 3.03 -0.84 23.05
CA SER A 391 3.58 -0.49 24.37
C SER A 391 5.06 -0.83 24.55
N LEU A 392 5.61 -1.73 23.73
CA LEU A 392 7.02 -2.14 23.76
C LEU A 392 7.88 -1.38 22.75
N VAL A 393 7.27 -0.59 21.85
CA VAL A 393 7.99 0.13 20.81
C VAL A 393 8.59 1.42 21.38
N ILE A 394 9.91 1.42 21.53
CA ILE A 394 10.67 2.59 21.98
C ILE A 394 10.91 3.50 20.77
N ARG A 395 10.15 4.60 20.68
CA ARG A 395 10.33 5.61 19.64
C ARG A 395 11.41 6.60 20.08
N GLY A 396 12.59 6.52 19.46
CA GLY A 396 13.60 7.57 19.61
C GLY A 396 13.15 8.88 18.93
N ALA A 397 13.65 10.01 19.42
CA ALA A 397 13.53 11.33 18.77
C ALA A 397 14.48 11.43 17.56
N THR A 398 14.48 10.42 16.69
CA THR A 398 15.26 10.47 15.46
C THR A 398 14.58 11.38 14.45
N ASP A 399 15.30 12.38 13.98
CA ASP A 399 14.90 13.19 12.83
C ASP A 399 14.59 12.24 11.67
N SER A 400 13.33 12.24 11.25
CA SER A 400 12.94 11.48 10.07
C SER A 400 13.77 11.95 8.88
N ASN A 401 14.35 11.01 8.15
CA ASN A 401 14.95 11.29 6.85
C ASN A 401 13.87 11.88 5.90
N TYR A 402 14.30 12.37 4.73
CA TYR A 402 13.36 13.00 3.80
C TYR A 402 12.26 12.05 3.30
N VAL A 403 12.51 10.74 3.24
CA VAL A 403 11.50 9.75 2.83
C VAL A 403 10.42 9.62 3.88
N GLY A 404 10.76 9.47 5.16
CA GLY A 404 9.75 9.41 6.22
C GLY A 404 8.94 10.73 6.32
N ARG A 405 9.55 11.87 5.99
CA ARG A 405 8.85 13.16 5.85
C ARG A 405 7.91 13.17 4.64
N ASP A 406 8.36 12.70 3.49
CA ASP A 406 7.53 12.54 2.28
C ASP A 406 6.36 11.58 2.51
N LEU A 407 6.58 10.47 3.22
CA LEU A 407 5.53 9.53 3.61
C LEU A 407 4.52 10.17 4.58
N SER A 408 4.97 11.04 5.47
CA SER A 408 4.09 11.81 6.37
C SER A 408 3.25 12.84 5.60
N ILE A 409 3.84 13.49 4.58
CA ILE A 409 3.13 14.36 3.64
C ILE A 409 2.05 13.58 2.87
N LEU A 410 2.40 12.42 2.33
CA LEU A 410 1.46 11.56 1.60
C LEU A 410 0.33 11.08 2.52
N GLN A 411 0.64 10.67 3.76
CA GLN A 411 -0.38 10.32 4.73
C GLN A 411 -1.34 11.49 5.01
N ALA A 412 -0.79 12.69 5.23
CA ALA A 412 -1.57 13.90 5.46
C ALA A 412 -2.48 14.28 4.28
N ALA A 413 -2.03 14.05 3.03
CA ALA A 413 -2.84 14.23 1.84
C ALA A 413 -4.00 13.21 1.74
N GLY A 414 -3.72 11.94 2.08
CA GLY A 414 -4.72 10.87 2.05
C GLY A 414 -5.79 11.06 3.12
N GLU A 415 -5.40 11.49 4.33
CA GLU A 415 -6.32 11.90 5.40
C GLU A 415 -7.16 13.12 5.00
N ALA A 416 -6.62 13.99 4.15
CA ALA A 416 -7.33 15.11 3.54
C ALA A 416 -8.22 14.72 2.34
N ARG A 417 -8.29 13.41 2.00
CA ARG A 417 -9.04 12.86 0.86
C ARG A 417 -8.56 13.37 -0.49
N PHE A 418 -7.28 13.68 -0.61
CA PHE A 418 -6.73 14.30 -1.80
C PHE A 418 -5.72 13.38 -2.51
N PRO A 419 -6.08 12.76 -3.66
CA PRO A 419 -5.23 11.81 -4.35
C PRO A 419 -3.95 12.44 -4.91
N VAL A 420 -2.83 11.75 -4.71
CA VAL A 420 -1.48 12.07 -5.15
C VAL A 420 -0.95 10.91 -5.99
N LEU A 421 -0.42 11.21 -7.17
CA LEU A 421 0.10 10.25 -8.13
C LEU A 421 1.59 9.96 -7.88
N ASP A 422 2.38 10.98 -7.59
CA ASP A 422 3.81 10.87 -7.26
C ASP A 422 4.23 12.05 -6.37
N ILE A 423 5.33 11.87 -5.64
CA ILE A 423 5.96 12.91 -4.83
C ILE A 423 7.43 13.06 -5.23
N ARG A 424 7.85 14.30 -5.43
CA ARG A 424 9.23 14.66 -5.73
C ARG A 424 9.67 15.81 -4.85
N ARG A 425 10.90 15.72 -4.34
CA ARG A 425 11.50 16.74 -3.51
C ARG A 425 12.76 17.30 -4.16
N ARG A 426 12.91 18.62 -4.13
CA ARG A 426 14.13 19.34 -4.53
C ARG A 426 14.46 20.39 -3.46
N GLY A 427 15.34 20.04 -2.52
CA GLY A 427 15.64 20.91 -1.37
C GLY A 427 14.40 21.12 -0.49
N SER A 428 14.02 22.37 -0.25
CA SER A 428 12.81 22.77 0.48
C SER A 428 11.53 22.80 -0.37
N LEU A 429 11.61 22.42 -1.65
CA LEU A 429 10.46 22.32 -2.54
C LEU A 429 9.93 20.89 -2.60
N VAL A 430 8.62 20.73 -2.40
CA VAL A 430 7.89 19.48 -2.60
C VAL A 430 6.90 19.65 -3.75
N ARG A 431 7.01 18.78 -4.74
CA ARG A 431 6.07 18.65 -5.86
C ARG A 431 5.24 17.40 -5.70
N LEU A 432 3.93 17.56 -5.79
CA LEU A 432 2.95 16.49 -5.87
C LEU A 432 2.43 16.43 -7.31
N ASP A 433 2.57 15.27 -7.96
CA ASP A 433 1.86 15.00 -9.20
C ASP A 433 0.43 14.55 -8.82
N VAL A 434 -0.60 15.11 -9.44
CA VAL A 434 -2.01 14.97 -9.00
C VAL A 434 -2.95 14.83 -10.21
N PRO A 435 -4.17 14.27 -10.05
CA PRO A 435 -5.20 14.36 -11.08
C PRO A 435 -5.55 15.81 -11.44
N ASP A 436 -6.18 16.02 -12.59
CA ASP A 436 -6.68 17.34 -12.98
C ASP A 436 -7.69 17.87 -11.95
N LEU A 437 -7.52 19.13 -11.56
CA LEU A 437 -8.28 19.78 -10.51
C LEU A 437 -9.63 20.28 -11.05
N SER A 438 -10.70 19.88 -10.38
CA SER A 438 -12.04 20.48 -10.47
C SER A 438 -12.28 21.52 -9.38
N VAL A 439 -13.42 22.23 -9.46
CA VAL A 439 -13.88 23.17 -8.40
C VAL A 439 -14.02 22.44 -7.06
N GLU A 440 -14.55 21.23 -7.08
CA GLU A 440 -14.75 20.38 -5.90
C GLU A 440 -13.40 19.96 -5.30
N SER A 441 -12.45 19.55 -6.13
CA SER A 441 -11.15 19.04 -5.65
C SER A 441 -10.16 20.13 -5.20
N LEU A 442 -10.34 21.40 -5.60
CA LEU A 442 -9.42 22.48 -5.26
C LEU A 442 -9.37 22.76 -3.76
N ARG A 443 -10.52 22.70 -3.08
CA ARG A 443 -10.56 22.87 -1.62
C ARG A 443 -9.79 21.74 -0.92
N GLU A 444 -9.89 20.54 -1.45
CA GLU A 444 -9.30 19.32 -0.89
C GLU A 444 -7.78 19.36 -1.14
N ALA A 445 -7.38 19.94 -2.27
CA ALA A 445 -6.01 20.29 -2.57
C ALA A 445 -5.41 21.26 -1.53
N PHE A 446 -6.10 22.34 -1.19
CA PHE A 446 -5.62 23.27 -0.16
C PHE A 446 -5.59 22.62 1.23
N ARG A 447 -6.57 21.76 1.57
CA ARG A 447 -6.55 20.98 2.81
C ARG A 447 -5.31 20.12 2.92
N ALA A 448 -4.98 19.39 1.86
CA ALA A 448 -3.79 18.57 1.81
C ALA A 448 -2.49 19.39 1.93
N ILE A 449 -2.41 20.60 1.33
CA ILE A 449 -1.24 21.49 1.52
C ILE A 449 -1.11 21.90 3.00
N ILE A 450 -2.19 22.34 3.64
CA ILE A 450 -2.15 22.75 5.06
C ILE A 450 -1.70 21.58 5.94
N ARG A 451 -2.32 20.40 5.78
CA ARG A 451 -1.99 19.20 6.57
C ARG A 451 -0.55 18.74 6.31
N ALA A 452 -0.09 18.77 5.07
CA ALA A 452 1.28 18.44 4.71
C ALA A 452 2.30 19.44 5.26
N ALA A 453 1.97 20.73 5.35
CA ALA A 453 2.81 21.75 5.95
C ALA A 453 2.97 21.59 7.47
N ILE A 454 1.98 20.98 8.15
CA ILE A 454 2.10 20.56 9.55
C ILE A 454 3.01 19.33 9.65
N ALA A 455 2.86 18.38 8.73
CA ALA A 455 3.64 17.14 8.70
C ALA A 455 5.14 17.37 8.42
N ASP A 456 5.48 18.34 7.56
CA ASP A 456 6.86 18.77 7.32
C ASP A 456 6.95 20.31 7.24
N PRO A 457 7.20 20.99 8.38
CA PRO A 457 7.34 22.45 8.44
C PRO A 457 8.58 23.00 7.73
N SER A 458 9.51 22.12 7.29
CA SER A 458 10.72 22.55 6.58
C SER A 458 10.50 22.84 5.09
N VAL A 459 9.32 22.49 4.56
CA VAL A 459 8.95 22.76 3.17
C VAL A 459 8.62 24.24 2.99
N GLU A 460 9.30 24.90 2.06
CA GLU A 460 9.12 26.32 1.76
C GLU A 460 8.26 26.56 0.52
N SER A 461 8.09 25.53 -0.33
CA SER A 461 7.39 25.64 -1.60
C SER A 461 6.66 24.35 -1.93
N TRP A 462 5.36 24.47 -2.17
CA TRP A 462 4.46 23.39 -2.56
C TRP A 462 4.03 23.56 -4.00
N GLU A 463 4.36 22.58 -4.83
CA GLU A 463 3.98 22.54 -6.23
C GLU A 463 3.00 21.40 -6.48
N ARG A 464 1.98 21.64 -7.29
CA ARG A 464 1.05 20.60 -7.75
C ARG A 464 1.01 20.59 -9.26
N ARG A 465 1.48 19.48 -9.83
CA ARG A 465 1.50 19.24 -11.25
C ARG A 465 0.34 18.33 -11.62
N GLN A 466 -0.53 18.81 -12.50
CA GLN A 466 -1.69 18.07 -12.95
C GLN A 466 -1.32 17.07 -14.05
N THR A 467 -2.16 16.06 -14.27
CA THR A 467 -1.98 15.05 -15.32
C THR A 467 -1.96 15.66 -16.72
N SER A 468 -2.84 16.63 -16.98
CA SER A 468 -2.85 17.37 -18.23
C SER A 468 -1.60 18.26 -18.34
N PRO A 469 -0.72 18.03 -19.34
CA PRO A 469 0.57 18.71 -19.43
C PRO A 469 0.45 20.22 -19.70
N ASP A 470 -0.65 20.64 -20.31
CA ASP A 470 -0.92 22.05 -20.67
C ASP A 470 -1.42 22.88 -19.49
N ARG A 471 -1.69 22.23 -18.34
CA ARG A 471 -2.18 22.91 -17.15
C ARG A 471 -1.06 23.65 -16.45
N PRO A 472 -1.31 24.88 -15.98
CA PRO A 472 -0.36 25.56 -15.12
C PRO A 472 -0.21 24.79 -13.82
N LEU A 473 0.98 24.94 -13.23
CA LEU A 473 1.29 24.42 -11.90
C LEU A 473 0.55 25.24 -10.85
N LEU A 474 -0.06 24.57 -9.86
CA LEU A 474 -0.53 25.25 -8.66
C LEU A 474 0.63 25.33 -7.67
N HIS A 475 1.06 26.55 -7.35
CA HIS A 475 2.24 26.82 -6.51
C HIS A 475 1.88 27.64 -5.28
N VAL A 476 2.12 27.10 -4.09
CA VAL A 476 1.96 27.81 -2.81
C VAL A 476 3.29 27.85 -2.09
N ASP A 477 3.76 29.05 -1.74
CA ASP A 477 4.99 29.23 -0.99
C ASP A 477 4.75 29.29 0.54
N ARG A 478 5.84 29.48 1.29
CA ARG A 478 5.84 29.58 2.75
C ARG A 478 4.95 30.69 3.29
N THR A 479 4.81 31.81 2.58
CA THR A 479 3.97 32.93 3.03
C THR A 479 2.48 32.57 2.92
N GLY A 480 2.08 31.93 1.83
CA GLY A 480 0.71 31.43 1.63
C GLY A 480 0.35 30.35 2.65
N THR A 481 1.22 29.36 2.82
CA THR A 481 1.00 28.27 3.80
C THR A 481 0.96 28.77 5.24
N ARG A 482 1.86 29.67 5.64
CA ARG A 482 1.85 30.29 6.98
C ARG A 482 0.57 31.08 7.24
N ALA A 483 0.11 31.88 6.27
CA ALA A 483 -1.13 32.63 6.39
C ALA A 483 -2.35 31.70 6.50
N GLY A 484 -2.38 30.61 5.72
CA GLY A 484 -3.42 29.58 5.84
C GLY A 484 -3.41 28.88 7.20
N LEU A 485 -2.24 28.48 7.70
CA LEU A 485 -2.08 27.85 9.01
C LEU A 485 -2.51 28.76 10.15
N GLN A 486 -2.15 30.05 10.12
CA GLN A 486 -2.60 31.02 11.14
C GLN A 486 -4.13 31.17 11.21
N VAL A 487 -4.82 30.96 10.09
CA VAL A 487 -6.30 30.95 10.05
C VAL A 487 -6.85 29.60 10.50
N ALA A 488 -6.17 28.50 10.20
CA ALA A 488 -6.64 27.15 10.49
C ALA A 488 -6.38 26.68 11.93
N GLU A 489 -5.23 27.02 12.50
CA GLU A 489 -4.76 26.61 13.84
C GLU A 489 -5.81 26.78 14.94
N PRO A 490 -6.50 27.93 15.06
CA PRO A 490 -7.48 28.13 16.14
C PRO A 490 -8.76 27.31 15.97
N LEU A 491 -8.99 26.70 14.80
CA LEU A 491 -10.28 26.12 14.42
C LEU A 491 -10.31 24.60 14.44
N TRP A 492 -9.15 23.92 14.47
CA TRP A 492 -9.06 22.46 14.26
C TRP A 492 -9.97 21.61 15.13
N ASP A 493 -10.22 22.04 16.37
CA ASP A 493 -11.07 21.32 17.33
C ASP A 493 -12.54 21.76 17.31
N THR A 494 -12.86 22.85 16.59
CA THR A 494 -14.16 23.54 16.69
C THR A 494 -14.94 23.65 15.39
N ALA A 495 -14.27 23.67 14.24
CA ALA A 495 -14.89 23.84 12.93
C ALA A 495 -13.96 23.36 11.79
N ASP A 496 -14.51 23.11 10.60
CA ASP A 496 -13.68 22.91 9.40
C ASP A 496 -13.01 24.24 9.00
N PRO A 497 -11.68 24.37 9.08
CA PRO A 497 -11.00 25.64 8.81
C PRO A 497 -10.98 26.02 7.34
N LEU A 498 -11.28 25.08 6.43
CA LEU A 498 -10.95 25.22 5.02
C LEU A 498 -11.65 26.36 4.29
N PRO A 499 -12.95 26.64 4.51
CA PRO A 499 -13.60 27.78 3.86
C PRO A 499 -12.90 29.12 4.11
N PHE A 500 -12.17 29.24 5.22
CA PHE A 500 -11.48 30.46 5.64
C PHE A 500 -9.99 30.40 5.30
N ALA A 501 -9.33 29.29 5.59
CA ALA A 501 -7.89 29.09 5.40
C ALA A 501 -7.50 28.88 3.92
N ALA A 502 -8.43 28.48 3.07
CA ALA A 502 -8.21 28.40 1.62
C ALA A 502 -8.04 29.78 0.95
N LEU A 503 -8.63 30.84 1.52
CA LEU A 503 -8.57 32.19 0.94
C LEU A 503 -7.14 32.74 0.80
N PRO A 504 -6.27 32.73 1.84
CA PRO A 504 -4.88 33.15 1.70
C PRO A 504 -4.06 32.22 0.79
N LEU A 505 -4.33 30.91 0.80
CA LEU A 505 -3.67 29.95 -0.10
C LEU A 505 -3.99 30.26 -1.56
N LEU A 506 -5.25 30.56 -1.85
CA LEU A 506 -5.72 30.92 -3.19
C LEU A 506 -5.10 32.24 -3.67
N ALA A 507 -5.06 33.26 -2.81
CA ALA A 507 -4.40 34.53 -3.13
C ALA A 507 -2.91 34.35 -3.48
N ASN A 508 -2.21 33.54 -2.68
CA ASN A 508 -0.80 33.21 -2.92
C ASN A 508 -0.63 32.44 -4.24
N ALA A 509 -1.43 31.40 -4.46
CA ALA A 509 -1.36 30.59 -5.66
C ALA A 509 -1.61 31.40 -6.94
N MET A 510 -2.62 32.27 -6.94
CA MET A 510 -2.94 33.14 -8.08
C MET A 510 -1.81 34.14 -8.36
N THR A 511 -1.23 34.72 -7.31
CA THR A 511 -0.07 35.62 -7.42
C THR A 511 1.14 34.89 -8.00
N ASN A 512 1.40 33.66 -7.56
CA ASN A 512 2.51 32.84 -8.04
C ASN A 512 2.30 32.36 -9.49
N ALA A 513 1.05 32.14 -9.90
CA ALA A 513 0.67 31.91 -11.29
C ALA A 513 0.82 33.17 -12.18
N ARG A 514 1.19 34.32 -11.60
CA ARG A 514 1.32 35.62 -12.28
C ARG A 514 0.02 36.11 -12.91
N GLU A 515 -1.11 35.74 -12.31
CA GLU A 515 -2.41 36.25 -12.70
C GLU A 515 -2.51 37.77 -12.46
N PRO A 516 -3.27 38.51 -13.27
CA PRO A 516 -3.51 39.93 -13.01
C PRO A 516 -4.06 40.16 -11.61
N THR A 517 -3.69 41.29 -10.99
CA THR A 517 -4.09 41.62 -9.61
C THR A 517 -5.61 41.64 -9.44
N GLU A 518 -6.35 42.11 -10.44
CA GLU A 518 -7.82 42.14 -10.47
C GLU A 518 -8.44 40.73 -10.53
N THR A 519 -7.80 39.82 -11.28
CA THR A 519 -8.19 38.42 -11.35
C THR A 519 -7.96 37.72 -10.01
N THR A 520 -6.79 37.94 -9.41
CA THR A 520 -6.44 37.39 -8.08
C THR A 520 -7.42 37.88 -7.01
N GLU A 521 -7.73 39.18 -7.02
CA GLU A 521 -8.73 39.78 -6.12
C GLU A 521 -10.10 39.11 -6.28
N SER A 522 -10.56 38.97 -7.53
CA SER A 522 -11.86 38.36 -7.83
C SER A 522 -11.91 36.89 -7.41
N ALA A 523 -10.81 36.16 -7.59
CA ALA A 523 -10.67 34.77 -7.16
C ALA A 523 -10.75 34.60 -5.64
N VAL A 524 -10.44 35.62 -4.84
CA VAL A 524 -10.60 35.58 -3.37
C VAL A 524 -11.97 36.10 -2.94
N LEU A 525 -12.41 37.23 -3.49
CA LEU A 525 -13.68 37.86 -3.11
C LEU A 525 -14.89 37.00 -3.46
N CYS A 526 -14.86 36.34 -4.62
CA CYS A 526 -15.96 35.49 -5.07
C CYS A 526 -16.25 34.33 -4.10
N PRO A 527 -15.29 33.43 -3.76
CA PRO A 527 -15.55 32.34 -2.82
C PRO A 527 -15.83 32.84 -1.39
N ALA A 528 -15.20 33.93 -0.94
CA ALA A 528 -15.51 34.53 0.36
C ALA A 528 -16.98 34.97 0.44
N ALA A 529 -17.46 35.69 -0.58
CA ALA A 529 -18.85 36.12 -0.67
C ALA A 529 -19.82 34.96 -0.85
N ALA A 530 -19.47 33.99 -1.71
CA ALA A 530 -20.29 32.79 -1.95
C ALA A 530 -20.48 31.98 -0.66
N HIS A 531 -19.45 31.85 0.18
CA HIS A 531 -19.57 31.10 1.43
C HIS A 531 -20.49 31.78 2.43
N VAL A 532 -20.42 33.11 2.59
CA VAL A 532 -21.33 33.87 3.47
C VAL A 532 -22.79 33.70 3.03
N LEU A 533 -23.05 33.83 1.73
CA LEU A 533 -24.41 33.72 1.19
C LEU A 533 -24.93 32.28 1.24
N GLY A 534 -24.08 31.30 0.90
CA GLY A 534 -24.42 29.89 0.98
C GLY A 534 -24.77 29.46 2.42
N GLU A 535 -24.04 29.98 3.40
CA GLU A 535 -24.33 29.72 4.81
C GLU A 535 -25.64 30.38 5.28
N ARG A 536 -25.87 31.63 4.87
CA ARG A 536 -27.15 32.32 5.10
C ARG A 536 -28.30 31.53 4.50
N ASP A 537 -28.18 31.07 3.26
CA ASP A 537 -29.23 30.35 2.56
C ASP A 537 -29.48 28.97 3.19
N ARG A 538 -28.42 28.27 3.63
CA ARG A 538 -28.51 27.01 4.41
C ARG A 538 -29.26 27.19 5.73
N LEU A 539 -29.01 28.28 6.44
CA LEU A 539 -29.61 28.60 7.75
C LEU A 539 -30.93 29.37 7.65
N SER A 540 -31.34 29.80 6.46
CA SER A 540 -32.55 30.60 6.24
C SER A 540 -33.82 29.99 6.87
N PRO A 541 -34.09 28.68 6.76
CA PRO A 541 -35.28 28.08 7.38
C PRO A 541 -35.30 28.20 8.91
N THR A 542 -34.16 28.03 9.58
CA THR A 542 -34.06 28.11 11.05
C THR A 542 -34.03 29.56 11.53
N LEU A 543 -33.39 30.46 10.78
CA LEU A 543 -33.43 31.90 11.01
C LEU A 543 -34.86 32.45 10.94
N ALA A 544 -35.64 32.03 9.94
CA ALA A 544 -37.04 32.43 9.79
C ALA A 544 -37.92 31.99 10.97
N GLN A 545 -37.56 30.90 11.64
CA GLN A 545 -38.22 30.42 12.87
C GLN A 545 -37.77 31.16 14.14
N GLY A 546 -36.80 32.07 14.02
CA GLY A 546 -36.33 32.87 15.14
C GLY A 546 -35.24 32.21 15.98
N ASP A 547 -34.54 31.18 15.47
CA ASP A 547 -33.52 30.44 16.22
C ASP A 547 -32.25 31.30 16.48
N PRO A 548 -31.90 31.60 17.76
CA PRO A 548 -30.69 32.33 18.10
C PRO A 548 -29.40 31.57 17.76
N ALA A 549 -29.38 30.24 17.80
CA ALA A 549 -28.19 29.45 17.51
C ALA A 549 -27.78 29.57 16.04
N ALA A 550 -28.75 29.50 15.12
CA ALA A 550 -28.53 29.73 13.70
C ALA A 550 -27.97 31.14 13.41
N LYS A 551 -28.43 32.15 14.16
CA LYS A 551 -27.89 33.51 14.08
C LYS A 551 -26.44 33.56 14.55
N GLU A 552 -26.11 32.95 15.69
CA GLU A 552 -24.75 32.91 16.22
C GLU A 552 -23.79 32.20 15.25
N GLU A 553 -24.22 31.08 14.68
CA GLU A 553 -23.49 30.32 13.66
C GLU A 553 -23.18 31.19 12.43
N LEU A 554 -24.19 31.84 11.83
CA LEU A 554 -24.01 32.71 10.65
C LEU A 554 -23.06 33.89 10.93
N ILE A 555 -23.21 34.54 12.09
CA ILE A 555 -22.32 35.63 12.50
C ILE A 555 -20.90 35.11 12.74
N SER A 556 -20.74 33.92 13.33
CA SER A 556 -19.44 33.30 13.57
C SER A 556 -18.75 32.97 12.25
N THR A 557 -19.42 32.26 11.34
CA THR A 557 -18.91 31.91 10.01
C THR A 557 -18.50 33.16 9.21
N THR A 558 -19.31 34.22 9.25
CA THR A 558 -18.98 35.47 8.53
C THR A 558 -17.75 36.17 9.10
N LYS A 559 -17.55 36.15 10.44
CA LYS A 559 -16.31 36.67 11.06
C LYS A 559 -15.10 35.84 10.63
N LEU A 560 -15.22 34.52 10.57
CA LEU A 560 -14.12 33.65 10.13
C LEU A 560 -13.77 33.88 8.66
N ILE A 561 -14.76 34.10 7.79
CA ILE A 561 -14.52 34.53 6.40
C ILE A 561 -13.80 35.88 6.35
N SER A 562 -14.20 36.83 7.19
CA SER A 562 -13.51 38.12 7.30
C SER A 562 -12.05 37.96 7.72
N VAL A 563 -11.75 37.05 8.67
CA VAL A 563 -10.37 36.72 9.07
C VAL A 563 -9.57 36.12 7.91
N GLY A 564 -10.14 35.14 7.18
CA GLY A 564 -9.48 34.51 6.03
C GLY A 564 -9.22 35.50 4.88
N ALA A 565 -10.22 36.31 4.52
CA ALA A 565 -10.07 37.35 3.50
C ALA A 565 -9.09 38.45 3.92
N LYS A 566 -9.02 38.79 5.21
CA LYS A 566 -8.00 39.69 5.75
C LYS A 566 -6.61 39.07 5.64
N ALA A 567 -6.42 37.80 5.95
CA ALA A 567 -5.15 37.11 5.77
C ALA A 567 -4.71 37.11 4.29
N ALA A 568 -5.65 36.83 3.37
CA ALA A 568 -5.41 36.93 1.93
C ALA A 568 -5.00 38.35 1.50
N ALA A 569 -5.65 39.39 2.04
CA ALA A 569 -5.30 40.78 1.76
C ALA A 569 -3.83 41.10 2.08
N HIS A 570 -3.29 40.56 3.18
CA HIS A 570 -1.89 40.79 3.58
C HIS A 570 -0.86 40.17 2.64
N LEU A 571 -1.26 39.21 1.80
CA LEU A 571 -0.41 38.62 0.76
C LEU A 571 -0.45 39.43 -0.55
N MET A 572 -1.41 40.35 -0.69
CA MET A 572 -1.60 41.18 -1.88
C MET A 572 -1.02 42.58 -1.68
N LYS A 573 -0.75 43.28 -2.79
CA LYS A 573 -0.21 44.66 -2.78
C LYS A 573 -1.19 45.63 -3.45
N GLY A 574 -1.04 46.92 -3.13
CA GLY A 574 -1.72 48.01 -3.84
C GLY A 574 -3.24 48.05 -3.68
N ALA A 575 -3.95 48.26 -4.79
CA ALA A 575 -5.40 48.47 -4.80
C ALA A 575 -6.20 47.25 -4.31
N SER A 576 -5.77 46.03 -4.67
CA SER A 576 -6.48 44.81 -4.28
C SER A 576 -6.38 44.49 -2.79
N HIS A 577 -5.22 44.78 -2.17
CA HIS A 577 -5.09 44.76 -0.71
C HIS A 577 -6.14 45.65 -0.04
N ARG A 578 -6.28 46.91 -0.50
CA ARG A 578 -7.25 47.86 0.06
C ARG A 578 -8.69 47.38 -0.14
N LYS A 579 -9.03 46.85 -1.31
CA LYS A 579 -10.41 46.39 -1.59
C LYS A 579 -10.80 45.18 -0.74
N LEU A 580 -9.93 44.20 -0.57
CA LEU A 580 -10.18 43.07 0.34
C LEU A 580 -10.33 43.55 1.79
N LEU A 581 -9.50 44.48 2.24
CA LEU A 581 -9.66 45.07 3.58
C LEU A 581 -11.00 45.80 3.74
N VAL A 582 -11.42 46.60 2.74
CA VAL A 582 -12.73 47.26 2.75
C VAL A 582 -13.86 46.23 2.83
N PHE A 583 -13.80 45.16 2.02
CA PHE A 583 -14.77 44.07 2.08
C PHE A 583 -14.85 43.45 3.49
N THR A 584 -13.70 43.14 4.10
CA THR A 584 -13.65 42.56 5.46
C THR A 584 -14.22 43.50 6.53
N GLN A 585 -13.98 44.81 6.40
CA GLN A 585 -14.50 45.84 7.31
C GLN A 585 -16.02 45.97 7.17
N VAL A 586 -16.54 45.93 5.94
CA VAL A 586 -18.00 45.98 5.69
C VAL A 586 -18.67 44.75 6.29
N LEU A 587 -18.16 43.53 6.05
CA LEU A 587 -18.71 42.31 6.66
C LEU A 587 -18.67 42.36 8.20
N ALA A 588 -17.59 42.87 8.79
CA ALA A 588 -17.49 43.03 10.22
C ALA A 588 -18.50 44.06 10.77
N GLY A 589 -18.73 45.14 10.04
CA GLY A 589 -19.75 46.15 10.33
C GLY A 589 -21.16 45.58 10.28
N GLU A 590 -21.50 44.85 9.21
CA GLU A 590 -22.78 44.14 9.08
C GLU A 590 -22.96 43.15 10.24
N CYS A 591 -21.95 42.34 10.57
CA CYS A 591 -22.00 41.44 11.73
C CYS A 591 -22.24 42.19 13.06
N HIS A 592 -21.64 43.36 13.26
CA HIS A 592 -21.83 44.14 14.47
C HIS A 592 -23.25 44.70 14.58
N GLN A 593 -23.80 45.23 13.48
CA GLN A 593 -25.18 45.72 13.42
C GLN A 593 -26.19 44.59 13.61
N LEU A 594 -25.96 43.42 13.01
CA LEU A 594 -26.87 42.29 13.05
C LEU A 594 -26.84 41.51 14.37
N LYS A 595 -25.87 41.76 15.25
CA LYS A 595 -25.87 41.17 16.62
C LYS A 595 -27.09 41.57 17.43
N SER A 596 -27.61 42.78 17.28
CA SER A 596 -28.82 43.24 17.97
C SER A 596 -30.11 42.94 17.21
N ALA A 597 -30.02 42.55 15.94
CA ALA A 597 -31.18 42.21 15.12
C ALA A 597 -31.79 40.85 15.53
N PRO A 598 -33.11 40.65 15.42
CA PRO A 598 -33.72 39.35 15.66
C PRO A 598 -33.33 38.34 14.55
N PRO A 599 -33.29 37.02 14.82
CA PRO A 599 -32.78 36.04 13.84
C PRO A 599 -33.47 36.06 12.48
N TYR A 600 -34.80 36.26 12.44
CA TYR A 600 -35.55 36.34 11.18
C TYR A 600 -35.16 37.52 10.28
N ALA A 601 -34.54 38.57 10.85
CA ALA A 601 -34.06 39.70 10.06
C ALA A 601 -32.86 39.33 9.18
N LEU A 602 -32.11 38.28 9.52
CA LEU A 602 -30.87 37.91 8.81
C LEU A 602 -31.12 37.12 7.51
N VAL A 603 -32.36 36.69 7.27
CA VAL A 603 -32.74 35.85 6.11
C VAL A 603 -32.36 36.49 4.76
N HIS A 604 -32.36 37.82 4.68
CA HIS A 604 -32.07 38.57 3.45
C HIS A 604 -30.85 39.51 3.57
N GLU A 605 -30.04 39.36 4.62
CA GLU A 605 -28.91 40.25 4.91
C GLU A 605 -27.64 39.86 4.14
N PHE A 606 -26.55 40.59 4.41
CA PHE A 606 -25.23 40.49 3.73
C PHE A 606 -25.26 40.96 2.27
N MET A 607 -25.87 42.11 2.03
CA MET A 607 -25.95 42.73 0.69
C MET A 607 -24.57 43.03 0.10
N ALA A 608 -23.56 43.31 0.95
CA ALA A 608 -22.19 43.47 0.48
C ALA A 608 -21.62 42.19 -0.14
N ALA A 609 -21.86 41.03 0.47
CA ALA A 609 -21.50 39.73 -0.09
C ALA A 609 -22.25 39.47 -1.39
N TYR A 610 -23.56 39.75 -1.46
CA TYR A 610 -24.34 39.62 -2.69
C TYR A 610 -23.78 40.45 -3.85
N ARG A 611 -23.45 41.72 -3.60
CA ARG A 611 -22.85 42.60 -4.62
C ARG A 611 -21.46 42.12 -5.05
N ALA A 612 -20.64 41.66 -4.11
CA ALA A 612 -19.32 41.12 -4.41
C ALA A 612 -19.42 39.86 -5.29
N LEU A 613 -20.29 38.91 -4.93
CA LEU A 613 -20.51 37.70 -5.72
C LEU A 613 -20.99 38.03 -7.14
N ARG A 614 -21.97 38.93 -7.28
CA ARG A 614 -22.49 39.34 -8.59
C ARG A 614 -21.45 40.04 -9.47
N ARG A 615 -20.50 40.75 -8.86
CA ARG A 615 -19.44 41.49 -9.58
C ARG A 615 -18.27 40.61 -9.99
N HIS A 616 -17.90 39.64 -9.15
CA HIS A 616 -16.65 38.88 -9.28
C HIS A 616 -16.86 37.42 -9.68
N GLY A 617 -18.11 36.93 -9.70
CA GLY A 617 -18.44 35.57 -10.11
C GLY A 617 -18.77 35.45 -11.61
N PRO A 618 -18.41 34.33 -12.26
CA PRO A 618 -17.56 33.24 -11.75
C PRO A 618 -16.07 33.61 -11.78
N PRO A 619 -15.25 33.13 -10.81
CA PRO A 619 -13.84 33.48 -10.74
C PRO A 619 -13.05 32.74 -11.83
N HIS A 620 -12.05 33.42 -12.41
CA HIS A 620 -11.07 32.75 -13.27
C HIS A 620 -10.02 32.05 -12.40
N LEU A 621 -9.91 30.73 -12.54
CA LEU A 621 -8.93 29.90 -11.86
C LEU A 621 -8.12 29.15 -12.94
N PRO A 622 -6.83 29.46 -13.13
CA PRO A 622 -6.07 28.97 -14.28
C PRO A 622 -5.84 27.45 -14.24
N TRP A 623 -5.99 26.83 -13.07
CA TRP A 623 -5.80 25.38 -12.88
C TRP A 623 -7.02 24.53 -13.24
N ILE A 624 -8.21 25.13 -13.36
CA ILE A 624 -9.50 24.42 -13.52
C ILE A 624 -10.11 24.76 -14.88
N THR A 625 -10.56 23.77 -15.65
CA THR A 625 -11.51 23.99 -16.77
C THR A 625 -12.93 23.64 -16.33
N GLY A 626 -13.90 24.44 -16.77
CA GLY A 626 -15.32 24.09 -16.63
C GLY A 626 -16.30 25.26 -16.61
N LEU A 627 -15.86 26.49 -16.33
CA LEU A 627 -16.79 27.62 -16.22
C LEU A 627 -17.13 28.31 -17.55
N ARG A 628 -16.48 27.96 -18.67
CA ARG A 628 -16.76 28.54 -20.01
C ARG A 628 -17.41 27.58 -21.01
N ASP A 629 -17.35 26.27 -20.80
CA ASP A 629 -17.89 25.29 -21.76
C ASP A 629 -19.27 24.71 -21.34
N SER A 630 -19.84 25.20 -20.23
CA SER A 630 -21.20 24.86 -19.80
C SER A 630 -22.25 25.88 -20.25
N ALA A 631 -21.88 26.80 -21.14
CA ALA A 631 -22.77 27.79 -21.72
C ALA A 631 -22.61 27.81 -23.25
N VAL A 632 -23.04 26.71 -23.89
CA VAL A 632 -23.60 26.72 -25.24
C VAL A 632 -24.92 25.95 -25.20
#